data_AF-A0A1V4BSY5-F1
#
_entry.id   AF-A0A1V4BSY5-F1
#
_cell.length_a   1.000
_cell.length_b   1.000
_cell.length_c   1.000
_cell.angle_alpha   90.00
_cell.angle_beta   90.00
_cell.angle_gamma   90.00
#
_symmetry.space_group_name_H-M   'P 1'
#
loop_
_entity.id
_entity.type
_entity.pdbx_description
1 polymer ?
#
loop_
_entity_poly.entity_id
_entity_poly.type
_entity_poly.pdbx_seq_one_letter_code
_entity_poly.pdbx_strand_id
1 'polypeptide(L)'
;MEVPKAYEKNLNLSTIYVTDSALYTAKNLHSLGGTKWLTRVPFSLKKAKEIAEKAKEAEFQSSEKKGYKYQEKPVNYQGIKQRWLIVESAARKDSDLEQLADKLTKEREKMEKQLKNWQQRKKLDLNELKLEVKKFNESLKYYQLEELKYQENLNNKKEKVYSCQGTIEEKAEIIKAETERAGRFILATNVLDSEQLSAAEMLHEYKAQQSCERGFRFIKDPLFIADTVFVKNPKRIETMGFLMGVCLLVYSLGQRMLRRELQKRGEKVKNQLGKATDKPTLRWIFQVLQGIHLVRIHGQSHLSNLTEEILDILQYFSIYCQNYYRVS
;
A
#
# COMPACT_ATOMS: atom_id res chain seq x y z
N MET A 1 18.76 16.18 0.38
CA MET A 1 17.30 16.43 0.22
C MET A 1 17.12 17.88 -0.27
N GLU A 2 17.80 18.25 -1.36
CA GLU A 2 17.88 19.65 -1.84
C GLU A 2 16.84 19.98 -2.92
N VAL A 3 16.22 18.95 -3.50
CA VAL A 3 15.24 19.10 -4.59
C VAL A 3 13.98 19.90 -4.19
N PRO A 4 13.41 19.78 -2.96
CA PRO A 4 12.16 20.51 -2.66
C PRO A 4 12.35 22.03 -2.62
N LYS A 5 13.48 22.52 -2.08
CA LYS A 5 13.70 23.96 -1.85
C LYS A 5 13.94 24.77 -3.11
N ALA A 6 14.46 24.14 -4.18
CA ALA A 6 14.74 24.83 -5.44
C ALA A 6 13.47 25.11 -6.27
N TYR A 7 12.40 24.33 -6.06
CA TYR A 7 11.18 24.40 -6.89
C TYR A 7 10.08 25.33 -6.33
N GLU A 8 10.19 25.78 -5.08
CA GLU A 8 9.19 26.68 -4.46
C GLU A 8 9.14 28.08 -5.11
N LYS A 9 10.21 28.53 -5.77
CA LYS A 9 10.33 29.94 -6.19
C LYS A 9 9.60 30.30 -7.49
N ASN A 10 9.21 29.31 -8.32
CA ASN A 10 8.69 29.56 -9.68
C ASN A 10 7.31 28.95 -9.97
N LEU A 11 6.68 28.29 -8.99
CA LEU A 11 5.35 27.73 -9.13
C LEU A 11 4.46 28.32 -8.06
N ASN A 12 3.62 29.28 -8.45
CA ASN A 12 2.52 29.79 -7.62
C ASN A 12 1.41 28.73 -7.58
N LEU A 13 1.75 27.56 -7.05
CA LEU A 13 0.91 26.40 -6.93
C LEU A 13 0.53 26.31 -5.45
N SER A 14 -0.71 26.63 -5.13
CA SER A 14 -1.36 26.26 -3.87
C SER A 14 -1.55 24.73 -3.79
N THR A 15 -0.53 23.95 -4.12
CA THR A 15 -0.59 22.50 -4.25
C THR A 15 -0.24 21.88 -2.90
N ILE A 16 -1.16 21.06 -2.40
CA ILE A 16 -0.93 20.24 -1.22
C ILE A 16 -0.07 19.04 -1.62
N TYR A 17 1.04 18.83 -0.91
CA TYR A 17 1.90 17.67 -1.11
C TYR A 17 1.30 16.45 -0.44
N VAL A 18 0.84 15.49 -1.24
CA VAL A 18 0.24 14.24 -0.76
C VAL A 18 1.28 13.13 -0.76
N THR A 19 1.56 12.52 0.40
CA THR A 19 2.60 11.49 0.52
C THR A 19 2.21 10.31 1.39
N ASP A 20 3.00 9.23 1.29
CA ASP A 20 2.90 8.09 2.20
C ASP A 20 3.33 8.45 3.65
N SER A 21 3.24 7.46 4.54
CA SER A 21 3.57 7.63 5.96
C SER A 21 5.05 7.82 6.28
N ALA A 22 5.97 7.59 5.33
CA ALA A 22 7.40 7.78 5.57
C ALA A 22 7.76 9.27 5.73
N LEU A 23 6.94 10.17 5.17
CA LEU A 23 7.07 11.61 5.41
C LEU A 23 6.77 11.97 6.87
N TYR A 24 5.95 11.20 7.58
CA TYR A 24 5.48 11.54 8.92
C TYR A 24 6.53 11.23 10.02
N THR A 25 7.64 11.95 9.99
CA THR A 25 8.68 11.95 11.04
C THR A 25 8.93 13.37 11.52
N ALA A 26 9.35 13.55 12.78
CA ALA A 26 9.58 14.89 13.34
C ALA A 26 10.51 15.73 12.45
N LYS A 27 11.66 15.15 12.05
CA LYS A 27 12.64 15.80 11.17
C LYS A 27 12.05 16.23 9.83
N ASN A 28 11.29 15.35 9.17
CA ASN A 28 10.70 15.64 7.87
C ASN A 28 9.61 16.71 7.98
N LEU A 29 8.74 16.61 8.99
CA LEU A 29 7.67 17.59 9.22
C LEU A 29 8.24 19.00 9.48
N HIS A 30 9.32 19.12 10.26
CA HIS A 30 10.00 20.40 10.44
C HIS A 30 10.68 20.91 9.16
N SER A 31 11.19 20.00 8.32
CA SER A 31 11.85 20.37 7.06
C SER A 31 10.89 20.91 6.01
N LEU A 32 9.60 20.58 6.09
CA LEU A 32 8.56 21.08 5.19
C LEU A 32 8.16 22.54 5.48
N GLY A 33 8.50 23.09 6.64
CA GLY A 33 8.23 24.50 6.96
C GLY A 33 6.77 24.91 6.69
N GLY A 34 6.58 25.89 5.81
CA GLY A 34 5.28 26.44 5.42
C GLY A 34 4.56 25.71 4.28
N THR A 35 5.18 24.69 3.67
CA THR A 35 4.58 23.94 2.56
C THR A 35 3.33 23.19 3.04
N LYS A 36 2.22 23.27 2.28
CA LYS A 36 0.98 22.52 2.60
C LYS A 36 1.17 21.04 2.31
N TRP A 37 0.81 20.16 3.24
CA TRP A 37 0.99 18.72 3.08
C TRP A 37 -0.19 17.90 3.60
N LEU A 38 -0.31 16.68 3.08
CA LEU A 38 -1.27 15.65 3.48
C LEU A 38 -0.55 14.30 3.49
N THR A 39 -0.47 13.64 4.64
CA THR A 39 0.25 12.36 4.76
C THR A 39 -0.43 11.41 5.73
N ARG A 40 -0.20 10.11 5.55
CA ARG A 40 -0.67 9.09 6.48
C ARG A 40 0.14 9.10 7.78
N VAL A 41 -0.54 9.12 8.92
CA VAL A 41 0.11 8.95 10.22
C VAL A 41 0.33 7.46 10.49
N PRO A 42 1.56 7.01 10.75
CA PRO A 42 1.84 5.61 11.04
C PRO A 42 1.38 5.25 12.46
N PHE A 43 0.82 4.04 12.61
CA PHE A 43 0.48 3.48 13.93
C PHE A 43 1.70 3.03 14.74
N SER A 44 2.94 3.29 14.29
CA SER A 44 4.10 3.22 15.19
C SER A 44 4.05 4.31 16.26
N LEU A 45 3.34 5.41 16.00
CA LEU A 45 3.12 6.48 16.98
C LEU A 45 2.04 6.10 18.00
N LYS A 46 2.39 6.07 19.30
CA LYS A 46 1.45 5.75 20.39
C LYS A 46 0.19 6.61 20.35
N LYS A 47 0.35 7.93 20.20
CA LYS A 47 -0.75 8.89 20.08
C LYS A 47 -1.70 8.57 18.92
N ALA A 48 -1.20 8.04 17.81
CA ALA A 48 -2.02 7.62 16.67
C ALA A 48 -2.86 6.38 16.97
N LYS A 49 -2.29 5.39 17.68
CA LYS A 49 -3.03 4.22 18.15
C LYS A 49 -4.14 4.62 19.12
N GLU A 50 -3.79 5.39 20.16
CA GLU A 50 -4.73 5.84 21.18
C GLU A 50 -5.91 6.62 20.60
N ILE A 51 -5.64 7.52 19.64
CA ILE A 51 -6.69 8.30 18.98
C ILE A 51 -7.60 7.41 18.12
N ALA A 52 -7.02 6.45 17.38
CA ALA A 52 -7.80 5.54 16.54
C ALA A 52 -8.65 4.55 17.36
N GLU A 53 -8.14 4.08 18.49
CA GLU A 53 -8.84 3.16 19.41
C GLU A 53 -9.98 3.89 20.14
N LYS A 54 -9.72 5.09 20.68
CA LYS A 54 -10.73 5.88 21.41
C LYS A 54 -11.75 6.59 20.51
N ALA A 55 -11.60 6.52 19.19
CA ALA A 55 -12.56 7.13 18.27
C ALA A 55 -13.89 6.36 18.31
N LYS A 56 -14.97 7.03 18.72
CA LYS A 56 -16.30 6.43 18.81
C LYS A 56 -16.94 6.42 17.45
N GLU A 57 -17.45 5.27 17.01
CA GLU A 57 -18.08 5.14 15.68
C GLU A 57 -19.28 6.09 15.49
N ALA A 58 -19.99 6.44 16.57
CA ALA A 58 -21.10 7.39 16.54
C ALA A 58 -20.70 8.84 16.15
N GLU A 59 -19.42 9.20 16.33
CA GLU A 59 -18.89 10.53 16.01
C GLU A 59 -18.38 10.61 14.55
N PHE A 60 -18.45 9.51 13.80
CA PHE A 60 -18.01 9.48 12.42
C PHE A 60 -19.07 10.04 11.48
N GLN A 61 -18.62 10.92 10.60
CA GLN A 61 -19.39 11.43 9.48
C GLN A 61 -19.24 10.50 8.28
N SER A 62 -20.32 10.34 7.51
CA SER A 62 -20.28 9.57 6.27
C SER A 62 -19.53 10.34 5.18
N SER A 63 -18.67 9.64 4.44
CA SER A 63 -18.00 10.20 3.27
C SER A 63 -18.87 10.05 2.02
N GLU A 64 -18.75 10.98 1.07
CA GLU A 64 -19.34 10.86 -0.27
C GLU A 64 -18.91 9.56 -0.99
N LYS A 65 -17.68 9.12 -0.71
CA LYS A 65 -17.17 7.83 -1.19
C LYS A 65 -17.77 6.69 -0.37
N LYS A 66 -18.56 5.84 -1.04
CA LYS A 66 -19.20 4.65 -0.45
C LYS A 66 -18.20 3.78 0.32
N GLY A 67 -18.61 3.35 1.51
CA GLY A 67 -17.82 2.47 2.39
C GLY A 67 -16.74 3.18 3.20
N TYR A 68 -16.70 4.51 3.19
CA TYR A 68 -15.81 5.31 4.03
C TYR A 68 -16.61 6.16 5.01
N LYS A 69 -16.09 6.30 6.21
CA LYS A 69 -16.53 7.26 7.22
C LYS A 69 -15.30 7.95 7.81
N TYR A 70 -15.45 9.14 8.37
CA TYR A 70 -14.33 9.83 8.99
C TYR A 70 -14.71 10.68 10.19
N GLN A 71 -13.72 10.97 11.03
CA GLN A 71 -13.81 11.90 12.14
C GLN A 71 -12.58 12.81 12.15
N GLU A 72 -12.78 14.12 12.29
CA GLU A 72 -11.70 15.08 12.43
C GLU A 72 -11.31 15.31 13.88
N LYS A 73 -10.00 15.43 14.15
CA LYS A 73 -9.47 15.88 15.44
C LYS A 73 -8.31 16.86 15.24
N PRO A 74 -8.31 18.01 15.93
CA PRO A 74 -7.14 18.88 15.99
C PRO A 74 -6.06 18.21 16.85
N VAL A 75 -4.83 18.17 16.35
CA VAL A 75 -3.70 17.55 17.03
C VAL A 75 -2.49 18.46 16.93
N ASN A 76 -1.80 18.67 18.05
CA ASN A 76 -0.44 19.19 18.04
C ASN A 76 0.55 18.02 18.15
N TYR A 77 1.49 17.95 17.21
CA TYR A 77 2.56 16.97 17.21
C TYR A 77 3.88 17.66 16.83
N GLN A 78 4.90 17.51 17.70
CA GLN A 78 6.22 18.14 17.52
C GLN A 78 6.13 19.68 17.34
N GLY A 79 5.22 20.34 18.05
CA GLY A 79 5.02 21.79 17.97
C GLY A 79 4.27 22.26 16.72
N ILE A 80 3.90 21.36 15.81
CA ILE A 80 3.13 21.68 14.60
C ILE A 80 1.66 21.40 14.89
N LYS A 81 0.82 22.43 14.73
CA LYS A 81 -0.65 22.28 14.74
C LYS A 81 -1.09 21.58 13.46
N GLN A 82 -1.94 20.57 13.61
CA GLN A 82 -2.37 19.71 12.51
C GLN A 82 -3.85 19.37 12.66
N ARG A 83 -4.48 19.05 11.54
CA ARG A 83 -5.78 18.35 11.50
C ARG A 83 -5.53 16.89 11.18
N TRP A 84 -6.02 16.01 12.04
CA TRP A 84 -6.01 14.57 11.82
C TRP A 84 -7.41 14.11 11.42
N LEU A 85 -7.51 13.47 10.27
CA LEU A 85 -8.69 12.82 9.77
C LEU A 85 -8.56 11.31 10.02
N ILE A 86 -9.32 10.81 10.98
CA ILE A 86 -9.43 9.39 11.29
C ILE A 86 -10.44 8.81 10.30
N VAL A 87 -10.01 7.95 9.40
CA VAL A 87 -10.85 7.36 8.35
C VAL A 87 -11.07 5.89 8.65
N GLU A 88 -12.33 5.46 8.65
CA GLU A 88 -12.72 4.06 8.68
C GLU A 88 -13.17 3.61 7.29
N SER A 89 -12.64 2.47 6.84
CA SER A 89 -12.94 1.87 5.54
C SER A 89 -13.56 0.50 5.75
N ALA A 90 -14.83 0.32 5.38
CA ALA A 90 -15.55 -0.94 5.56
C ALA A 90 -14.79 -2.14 4.96
N ALA A 91 -14.39 -2.03 3.69
CA ALA A 91 -13.62 -3.09 3.01
C ALA A 91 -12.27 -3.42 3.67
N ARG A 92 -11.65 -2.46 4.39
CA ARG A 92 -10.43 -2.73 5.16
C ARG A 92 -10.75 -3.31 6.52
N LYS A 93 -11.86 -2.91 7.14
CA LYS A 93 -12.33 -3.48 8.41
C LYS A 93 -12.53 -4.97 8.26
N ASP A 94 -13.25 -5.40 7.22
CA ASP A 94 -13.48 -6.82 6.94
C ASP A 94 -12.15 -7.57 6.75
N SER A 95 -11.27 -7.06 5.89
CA SER A 95 -9.96 -7.68 5.64
C SER A 95 -9.03 -7.71 6.86
N ASP A 96 -9.01 -6.65 7.66
CA ASP A 96 -8.19 -6.55 8.87
C ASP A 96 -8.71 -7.51 9.96
N LEU A 97 -10.03 -7.68 10.07
CA LEU A 97 -10.67 -8.61 11.00
C LEU A 97 -10.43 -10.07 10.61
N GLU A 98 -10.52 -10.42 9.32
CA GLU A 98 -10.13 -11.74 8.82
C GLU A 98 -8.66 -12.04 9.12
N GLN A 99 -7.77 -11.10 8.84
CA GLN A 99 -6.34 -11.25 9.17
C GLN A 99 -6.07 -11.35 10.67
N LEU A 100 -6.87 -10.68 11.51
CA LEU A 100 -6.77 -10.80 12.95
C LEU A 100 -7.21 -12.19 13.40
N ALA A 101 -8.35 -12.70 12.90
CA ALA A 101 -8.83 -14.05 13.17
C ALA A 101 -7.78 -15.10 12.79
N ASP A 102 -7.18 -14.98 11.60
CA ASP A 102 -6.10 -15.87 11.15
C ASP A 102 -4.85 -15.84 12.04
N LYS A 103 -4.52 -14.68 12.63
CA LYS A 103 -3.39 -14.55 13.55
C LYS A 103 -3.73 -15.18 14.90
N LEU A 104 -4.95 -14.98 15.39
CA LEU A 104 -5.43 -15.56 16.64
C LEU A 104 -5.41 -17.09 16.56
N THR A 105 -5.94 -17.67 15.49
CA THR A 105 -5.95 -19.13 15.29
C THR A 105 -4.54 -19.70 15.22
N LYS A 106 -3.64 -19.11 14.43
CA LYS A 106 -2.24 -19.55 14.31
C LYS A 106 -1.48 -19.45 15.63
N GLU A 107 -1.66 -18.37 16.38
CA GLU A 107 -0.99 -18.20 17.68
C GLU A 107 -1.53 -19.18 18.72
N ARG A 108 -2.85 -19.41 18.74
CA ARG A 108 -3.49 -20.43 19.58
C ARG A 108 -3.01 -21.84 19.27
N GLU A 109 -2.96 -22.24 17.99
CA GLU A 109 -2.44 -23.56 17.61
C GLU A 109 -0.97 -23.73 18.02
N LYS A 110 -0.15 -22.69 17.87
CA LYS A 110 1.25 -22.71 18.31
C LYS A 110 1.35 -22.90 19.82
N MET A 111 0.49 -22.21 20.56
CA MET A 111 0.34 -22.34 22.02
C MET A 111 -0.07 -23.76 22.42
N GLU A 112 -1.14 -24.30 21.84
CA GLU A 112 -1.64 -25.65 22.13
C GLU A 112 -0.59 -26.72 21.82
N LYS A 113 0.13 -26.59 20.70
CA LYS A 113 1.24 -27.49 20.33
C LYS A 113 2.37 -27.44 21.35
N GLN A 114 2.76 -26.26 21.82
CA GLN A 114 3.83 -26.11 22.83
C GLN A 114 3.39 -26.58 24.21
N LEU A 115 2.15 -26.28 24.62
CA LEU A 115 1.60 -26.76 25.88
C LEU A 115 1.55 -28.30 25.89
N LYS A 116 1.06 -28.92 24.81
CA LYS A 116 1.07 -30.39 24.66
C LYS A 116 2.49 -30.94 24.69
N ASN A 117 3.46 -30.24 24.08
CA ASN A 117 4.87 -30.61 24.14
C ASN A 117 5.40 -30.60 25.58
N TRP A 118 5.13 -29.57 26.38
CA TRP A 118 5.56 -29.53 27.79
C TRP A 118 4.80 -30.49 28.71
N GLN A 119 3.58 -30.89 28.34
CA GLN A 119 2.85 -31.95 29.04
C GLN A 119 3.45 -33.33 28.76
N GLN A 120 3.88 -33.59 27.51
CA GLN A 120 4.37 -34.89 27.06
C GLN A 120 5.88 -35.07 27.27
N ARG A 121 6.68 -34.05 26.94
CA ARG A 121 8.12 -34.04 27.16
C ARG A 121 8.41 -33.64 28.58
N LYS A 122 8.76 -34.65 29.37
CA LYS A 122 9.28 -34.42 30.69
C LYS A 122 10.74 -33.91 30.54
N LYS A 123 11.07 -32.74 31.09
CA LYS A 123 12.44 -32.18 31.19
C LYS A 123 13.14 -32.56 32.50
N LEU A 124 14.45 -32.81 32.45
CA LEU A 124 15.25 -33.17 33.64
C LEU A 124 15.41 -32.01 34.63
N ASP A 125 15.40 -30.75 34.16
CA ASP A 125 15.56 -29.55 34.99
C ASP A 125 14.28 -28.68 35.02
N LEU A 126 13.79 -28.42 36.23
CA LEU A 126 12.62 -27.57 36.49
C LEU A 126 12.88 -26.09 36.19
N ASN A 127 14.08 -25.58 36.47
CA ASN A 127 14.42 -24.18 36.27
C ASN A 127 14.51 -23.84 34.78
N GLU A 128 15.06 -24.75 33.98
CA GLU A 128 15.06 -24.62 32.52
C GLU A 128 13.65 -24.62 31.94
N LEU A 129 12.77 -25.50 32.45
CA LEU A 129 11.36 -25.55 32.02
C LEU A 129 10.63 -24.25 32.37
N LYS A 130 10.81 -23.72 33.58
CA LYS A 130 10.22 -22.42 33.99
C LYS A 130 10.72 -21.27 33.11
N LEU A 131 12.02 -21.23 32.81
CA LEU A 131 12.60 -20.19 31.96
C LEU A 131 12.07 -20.27 30.52
N GLU A 132 11.93 -21.47 29.97
CA GLU A 132 11.36 -21.68 28.64
C GLU A 132 9.90 -21.23 28.56
N VAL A 133 9.07 -21.63 29.53
CA VAL A 133 7.66 -21.22 29.60
C VAL A 133 7.55 -19.70 29.70
N LYS A 134 8.37 -19.06 30.55
CA LYS A 134 8.39 -17.60 30.68
C LYS A 134 8.75 -16.91 29.37
N LYS A 135 9.86 -17.31 28.73
CA LYS A 135 10.30 -16.74 27.44
C LYS A 135 9.26 -16.94 26.34
N PHE A 136 8.59 -18.08 26.32
CA PHE A 136 7.52 -18.33 25.37
C PHE A 136 6.32 -17.42 25.63
N ASN A 137 5.87 -17.29 26.88
CA ASN A 137 4.75 -16.43 27.25
C ASN A 137 5.00 -14.95 26.90
N GLU A 138 6.24 -14.48 27.09
CA GLU A 138 6.68 -13.13 26.70
C GLU A 138 6.70 -12.93 25.17
N SER A 139 6.87 -14.00 24.39
CA SER A 139 6.84 -13.94 22.92
C SER A 139 5.43 -13.87 22.32
N LEU A 140 4.40 -14.18 23.10
CA LEU A 140 3.00 -14.21 22.66
C LEU A 140 2.36 -12.83 22.75
N LYS A 141 1.69 -12.44 21.67
CA LYS A 141 1.07 -11.12 21.55
C LYS A 141 -0.40 -11.13 21.96
N TYR A 142 -1.17 -12.15 21.57
CA TYR A 142 -2.63 -12.19 21.76
C TYR A 142 -3.07 -13.12 22.87
N TYR A 143 -2.29 -14.14 23.15
CA TYR A 143 -2.57 -15.12 24.21
C TYR A 143 -1.55 -15.03 25.33
N GLN A 144 -1.93 -15.56 26.49
CA GLN A 144 -1.03 -15.83 27.60
C GLN A 144 -1.34 -17.18 28.24
N LEU A 145 -0.34 -17.75 28.89
CA LEU A 145 -0.52 -18.90 29.78
C LEU A 145 -0.68 -18.44 31.21
N GLU A 146 -1.78 -18.84 31.82
CA GLU A 146 -2.05 -18.65 33.24
C GLU A 146 -2.13 -20.00 33.97
N GLU A 147 -2.28 -19.95 35.30
CA GLU A 147 -2.42 -21.12 36.18
C GLU A 147 -1.38 -22.24 35.94
N LEU A 148 -0.11 -21.83 35.77
CA LEU A 148 0.99 -22.77 35.48
C LEU A 148 1.21 -23.75 36.64
N LYS A 149 0.95 -25.04 36.39
CA LYS A 149 1.19 -26.16 37.31
C LYS A 149 2.36 -26.98 36.80
N TYR A 150 3.38 -27.14 37.65
CA TYR A 150 4.54 -27.99 37.36
C TYR A 150 4.41 -29.30 38.11
N GLN A 151 4.54 -30.42 37.41
CA GLN A 151 4.45 -31.76 38.00
C GLN A 151 5.81 -32.46 37.93
N GLU A 152 6.22 -33.09 39.03
CA GLU A 152 7.40 -33.95 39.10
C GLU A 152 6.98 -35.41 38.89
N ASN A 153 7.68 -36.10 37.99
CA ASN A 153 7.47 -37.51 37.66
C ASN A 153 8.82 -38.23 37.52
N LEU A 154 8.84 -39.54 37.72
CA LEU A 154 10.03 -40.36 37.43
C LEU A 154 9.97 -40.90 36.00
N ASN A 155 11.11 -40.96 35.32
CA ASN A 155 11.25 -41.69 34.04
C ASN A 155 11.49 -43.18 34.28
N ASN A 156 11.46 -43.96 33.20
CA ASN A 156 11.82 -45.39 33.21
C ASN A 156 13.23 -45.66 33.76
N LYS A 157 14.12 -44.64 33.74
CA LYS A 157 15.47 -44.66 34.32
C LYS A 157 15.55 -44.21 35.80
N LYS A 158 14.42 -43.99 36.48
CA LYS A 158 14.32 -43.41 37.85
C LYS A 158 14.91 -42.00 38.01
N GLU A 159 15.08 -41.26 36.92
CA GLU A 159 15.46 -39.84 36.96
C GLU A 159 14.21 -38.98 37.17
N LYS A 160 14.35 -37.88 37.93
CA LYS A 160 13.30 -36.88 38.12
C LYS A 160 13.09 -36.10 36.84
N VAL A 161 11.84 -35.92 36.46
CA VAL A 161 11.47 -35.25 35.23
C VAL A 161 10.20 -34.44 35.42
N TYR A 162 10.19 -33.23 34.87
CA TYR A 162 9.17 -32.21 35.12
C TYR A 162 8.33 -31.95 33.87
N SER A 163 7.03 -31.81 34.04
CA SER A 163 6.08 -31.37 33.01
C SER A 163 5.35 -30.11 33.44
N CYS A 164 4.79 -29.37 32.47
CA CYS A 164 4.03 -28.15 32.72
C CYS A 164 2.61 -28.29 32.17
N GLN A 165 1.63 -27.88 32.97
CA GLN A 165 0.24 -27.65 32.57
C GLN A 165 -0.11 -26.17 32.81
N GLY A 166 -1.09 -25.65 32.08
CA GLY A 166 -1.54 -24.27 32.21
C GLY A 166 -2.80 -24.06 31.38
N THR A 167 -3.51 -22.98 31.65
CA THR A 167 -4.69 -22.55 30.92
C THR A 167 -4.29 -21.51 29.87
N ILE A 168 -4.95 -21.56 28.72
CA ILE A 168 -4.75 -20.58 27.64
C ILE A 168 -5.78 -19.48 27.83
N GLU A 169 -5.32 -18.24 28.01
CA GLU A 169 -6.19 -17.07 28.13
C GLU A 169 -5.91 -16.04 27.04
N GLU A 170 -6.98 -15.37 26.63
CA GLU A 170 -6.93 -14.28 25.67
C GLU A 170 -6.57 -12.97 26.36
N LYS A 171 -5.63 -12.21 25.78
CA LYS A 171 -5.34 -10.84 26.18
C LYS A 171 -6.45 -9.93 25.61
N ALA A 172 -7.62 -9.98 26.22
CA ALA A 172 -8.85 -9.34 25.74
C ALA A 172 -8.66 -7.84 25.41
N GLU A 173 -7.86 -7.11 26.18
CA GLU A 173 -7.56 -5.70 25.94
C GLU A 173 -6.82 -5.47 24.61
N ILE A 174 -5.83 -6.31 24.29
CA ILE A 174 -5.05 -6.20 23.05
C ILE A 174 -5.92 -6.55 21.86
N ILE A 175 -6.69 -7.64 21.97
CA ILE A 175 -7.59 -8.09 20.90
C ILE A 175 -8.66 -7.03 20.63
N LYS A 176 -9.27 -6.48 21.69
CA LYS A 176 -10.25 -5.39 21.59
C LYS A 176 -9.65 -4.15 20.93
N ALA A 177 -8.47 -3.71 21.35
CA ALA A 177 -7.81 -2.56 20.75
C ALA A 177 -7.49 -2.77 19.25
N GLU A 178 -7.03 -3.95 18.83
CA GLU A 178 -6.80 -4.24 17.41
C GLU A 178 -8.11 -4.33 16.61
N THR A 179 -9.16 -4.87 17.22
CA THR A 179 -10.51 -4.94 16.63
C THR A 179 -11.11 -3.55 16.42
N GLU A 180 -11.00 -2.67 17.42
CA GLU A 180 -11.46 -1.27 17.34
C GLU A 180 -10.67 -0.48 16.30
N ARG A 181 -9.40 -0.79 16.11
CA ARG A 181 -8.54 -0.15 15.09
C ARG A 181 -8.73 -0.73 13.68
N ALA A 182 -9.39 -1.88 13.53
CA ALA A 182 -9.56 -2.55 12.25
C ALA A 182 -10.24 -1.62 11.23
N GLY A 183 -9.68 -1.54 10.02
CA GLY A 183 -10.17 -0.67 8.96
C GLY A 183 -9.90 0.82 9.15
N ARG A 184 -9.30 1.24 10.28
CA ARG A 184 -8.99 2.64 10.57
C ARG A 184 -7.59 3.03 10.11
N PHE A 185 -7.46 4.24 9.58
CA PHE A 185 -6.19 4.88 9.31
C PHE A 185 -6.32 6.39 9.49
N ILE A 186 -5.20 7.07 9.79
CA ILE A 186 -5.21 8.50 10.07
C ILE A 186 -4.47 9.23 8.94
N LEU A 187 -5.08 10.29 8.43
CA LEU A 187 -4.45 11.28 7.55
C LEU A 187 -4.20 12.55 8.37
N ALA A 188 -3.03 13.16 8.21
CA ALA A 188 -2.68 14.41 8.85
C ALA A 188 -2.39 15.48 7.80
N THR A 189 -2.75 16.72 8.13
CA THR A 189 -2.40 17.91 7.36
C THR A 189 -2.04 19.09 8.27
N ASN A 190 -1.18 19.99 7.79
CA ASN A 190 -0.95 21.30 8.41
C ASN A 190 -1.95 22.38 7.95
N VAL A 191 -2.88 22.06 7.03
CA VAL A 191 -3.95 22.98 6.62
C VAL A 191 -5.06 22.95 7.67
N LEU A 192 -5.06 23.95 8.55
CA LEU A 192 -6.01 24.03 9.68
C LEU A 192 -7.40 24.49 9.28
N ASP A 193 -7.49 25.24 8.18
CA ASP A 193 -8.74 25.79 7.67
C ASP A 193 -9.50 24.72 6.87
N SER A 194 -10.72 24.41 7.31
CA SER A 194 -11.60 23.44 6.65
C SER A 194 -12.19 23.94 5.34
N GLU A 195 -12.24 25.26 5.11
CA GLU A 195 -12.70 25.84 3.83
C GLU A 195 -11.62 25.70 2.74
N GLN A 196 -10.35 25.68 3.13
CA GLN A 196 -9.24 25.45 2.19
C GLN A 196 -9.02 23.98 1.85
N LEU A 197 -9.34 23.09 2.79
CA LEU A 197 -9.21 21.65 2.62
C LEU A 197 -10.22 20.93 3.51
N SER A 198 -11.32 20.51 2.91
CA SER A 198 -12.37 19.74 3.57
C SER A 198 -11.92 18.29 3.85
N ALA A 199 -12.55 17.60 4.81
CA ALA A 199 -12.29 16.17 5.04
C ALA A 199 -12.53 15.30 3.81
N ALA A 200 -13.54 15.63 3.00
CA ALA A 200 -13.85 14.92 1.77
C ALA A 200 -12.71 15.05 0.76
N GLU A 201 -12.16 16.26 0.58
CA GLU A 201 -11.01 16.52 -0.28
C GLU A 201 -9.75 15.84 0.25
N MET A 202 -9.48 15.86 1.55
CA MET A 202 -8.36 15.11 2.15
C MET A 202 -8.42 13.63 1.76
N LEU A 203 -9.60 13.00 1.89
CA LEU A 203 -9.76 11.60 1.53
C LEU A 203 -9.65 11.38 0.02
N HIS A 204 -10.18 12.30 -0.78
CA HIS A 204 -10.11 12.26 -2.25
C HIS A 204 -8.66 12.31 -2.73
N GLU A 205 -7.92 13.35 -2.34
CA GLU A 205 -6.53 13.60 -2.73
C GLU A 205 -5.62 12.45 -2.30
N TYR A 206 -5.76 11.97 -1.07
CA TYR A 206 -5.00 10.81 -0.59
C TYR A 206 -5.27 9.54 -1.42
N LYS A 207 -6.53 9.30 -1.80
CA LYS A 207 -6.89 8.13 -2.62
C LYS A 207 -6.47 8.31 -4.09
N ALA A 208 -6.39 9.54 -4.59
CA ALA A 208 -5.88 9.84 -5.92
C ALA A 208 -4.37 9.55 -6.04
N GLN A 209 -3.59 9.73 -4.96
CA GLN A 209 -2.15 9.41 -4.91
C GLN A 209 -1.85 7.97 -5.36
N GLN A 210 -2.68 6.99 -5.02
CA GLN A 210 -2.48 5.59 -5.44
C GLN A 210 -2.48 5.41 -6.97
N SER A 211 -3.14 6.30 -7.72
CA SER A 211 -3.07 6.29 -9.18
C SER A 211 -1.68 6.71 -9.68
N CYS A 212 -1.09 7.72 -9.06
CA CYS A 212 0.25 8.20 -9.38
C CYS A 212 1.33 7.16 -9.05
N GLU A 213 1.23 6.50 -7.89
CA GLU A 213 2.18 5.44 -7.48
C GLU A 213 2.20 4.24 -8.44
N ARG A 214 1.03 3.86 -8.98
CA ARG A 214 0.96 2.82 -10.03
C ARG A 214 1.67 3.25 -11.31
N GLY A 215 1.63 4.53 -11.66
CA GLY A 215 2.43 5.11 -12.75
C GLY A 215 3.92 4.97 -12.49
N PHE A 216 4.42 5.31 -11.30
CA PHE A 216 5.84 5.14 -10.98
C PHE A 216 6.30 3.68 -10.92
N ARG A 217 5.40 2.72 -10.64
CA ARG A 217 5.73 1.29 -10.75
C ARG A 217 6.04 0.88 -12.20
N PHE A 218 5.35 1.48 -13.17
CA PHE A 218 5.61 1.25 -14.59
C PHE A 218 7.00 1.77 -15.01
N ILE A 219 7.43 2.93 -14.48
CA ILE A 219 8.80 3.45 -14.66
C ILE A 219 9.87 2.47 -14.16
N LYS A 220 9.60 1.79 -13.05
CA LYS A 220 10.55 0.87 -12.39
C LYS A 220 10.62 -0.51 -13.05
N ASP A 221 9.89 -0.73 -14.14
CA ASP A 221 9.86 -2.03 -14.81
C ASP A 221 11.17 -2.25 -15.60
N PRO A 222 11.81 -3.44 -15.48
CA PRO A 222 13.06 -3.77 -16.18
C PRO A 222 12.99 -3.63 -17.70
N LEU A 223 11.79 -3.68 -18.30
CA LEU A 223 11.64 -3.45 -19.74
C LEU A 223 11.85 -1.98 -20.15
N PHE A 224 11.77 -1.03 -19.20
CA PHE A 224 12.12 0.38 -19.39
C PHE A 224 13.50 0.69 -18.85
N ILE A 225 13.86 0.06 -17.74
CA ILE A 225 15.19 0.16 -17.15
C ILE A 225 16.04 -0.89 -17.81
N ALA A 226 16.66 -0.48 -18.91
CA ALA A 226 18.01 -0.88 -19.24
C ALA A 226 18.78 -1.27 -17.96
N ASP A 227 18.93 -2.58 -17.74
CA ASP A 227 19.81 -3.22 -16.74
C ASP A 227 21.27 -2.70 -16.81
N THR A 228 21.56 -1.76 -17.72
CA THR A 228 22.87 -1.30 -18.14
C THR A 228 23.20 0.14 -17.74
N VAL A 229 22.25 0.96 -17.26
CA VAL A 229 22.63 2.33 -16.87
C VAL A 229 23.05 2.36 -15.40
N PHE A 230 24.31 2.01 -15.14
CA PHE A 230 25.01 2.34 -13.90
C PHE A 230 25.10 3.87 -13.76
N VAL A 231 24.01 4.50 -13.30
CA VAL A 231 23.97 5.95 -13.12
C VAL A 231 24.71 6.32 -11.83
N LYS A 232 26.03 6.39 -11.88
CA LYS A 232 26.87 6.84 -10.75
C LYS A 232 26.86 8.37 -10.55
N ASN A 233 26.32 9.14 -11.51
CA ASN A 233 26.36 10.61 -11.50
C ASN A 233 24.97 11.21 -11.19
N PRO A 234 24.83 12.07 -10.14
CA PRO A 234 23.57 12.73 -9.77
C PRO A 234 22.85 13.44 -10.92
N LYS A 235 23.58 14.12 -11.82
CA LYS A 235 22.98 14.83 -12.97
C LYS A 235 22.28 13.86 -13.93
N ARG A 236 22.89 12.70 -14.17
CA ARG A 236 22.29 11.66 -15.02
C ARG A 236 21.05 11.05 -14.37
N ILE A 237 21.02 10.94 -13.03
CA ILE A 237 19.84 10.46 -12.29
C ILE A 237 18.69 11.46 -12.49
N GLU A 238 18.97 12.75 -12.37
CA GLU A 238 17.99 13.82 -12.58
C GLU A 238 17.44 13.84 -14.01
N THR A 239 18.32 13.81 -15.03
CA THR A 239 17.91 13.75 -16.44
C THR A 239 17.08 12.51 -16.73
N MET A 240 17.50 11.35 -16.23
CA MET A 240 16.74 10.11 -16.40
C MET A 240 15.38 10.22 -15.71
N GLY A 241 15.33 10.72 -14.48
CA GLY A 241 14.07 10.95 -13.75
C GLY A 241 13.11 11.87 -14.50
N PHE A 242 13.62 12.97 -15.08
CA PHE A 242 12.82 13.87 -15.91
C PHE A 242 12.28 13.17 -17.16
N LEU A 243 13.15 12.48 -17.91
CA LEU A 243 12.76 11.75 -19.12
C LEU A 243 11.70 10.68 -18.81
N MET A 244 11.91 9.91 -17.74
CA MET A 244 10.96 8.89 -17.29
C MET A 244 9.60 9.52 -16.92
N GLY A 245 9.61 10.69 -16.26
CA GLY A 245 8.41 11.47 -15.95
C GLY A 245 7.66 11.94 -17.19
N VAL A 246 8.36 12.45 -18.20
CA VAL A 246 7.77 12.85 -19.49
C VAL A 246 7.19 11.64 -20.22
N CYS A 247 7.91 10.51 -20.25
CA CYS A 247 7.40 9.26 -20.82
C CYS A 247 6.10 8.85 -20.13
N LEU A 248 6.05 8.86 -18.79
CA LEU A 248 4.80 8.55 -18.06
C LEU A 248 3.64 9.46 -18.42
N LEU A 249 3.90 10.75 -18.61
CA LEU A 249 2.87 11.68 -19.02
C LEU A 249 2.29 11.27 -20.38
N VAL A 250 3.15 10.97 -21.36
CA VAL A 250 2.74 10.50 -22.69
C VAL A 250 1.93 9.21 -22.59
N TYR A 251 2.40 8.22 -21.81
CA TYR A 251 1.68 6.96 -21.60
C TYR A 251 0.31 7.17 -20.95
N SER A 252 0.24 8.05 -19.95
CA SER A 252 -1.00 8.35 -19.22
C SER A 252 -2.02 9.05 -20.12
N LEU A 253 -1.57 10.00 -20.95
CA LEU A 253 -2.41 10.70 -21.92
C LEU A 253 -2.90 9.74 -23.01
N GLY A 254 -2.01 8.95 -23.63
CA GLY A 254 -2.41 7.98 -24.65
C GLY A 254 -3.38 6.92 -24.11
N GLN A 255 -3.15 6.42 -22.89
CA GLN A 255 -4.09 5.50 -22.23
C GLN A 255 -5.45 6.15 -21.98
N ARG A 256 -5.49 7.41 -21.54
CA ARG A 256 -6.73 8.15 -21.32
C ARG A 256 -7.48 8.36 -22.63
N MET A 257 -6.79 8.72 -23.70
CA MET A 257 -7.39 8.89 -25.03
C MET A 257 -8.00 7.59 -25.53
N LEU A 258 -7.23 6.50 -25.52
CA LEU A 258 -7.70 5.18 -25.96
C LEU A 258 -8.95 4.72 -25.18
N ARG A 259 -8.90 4.78 -23.84
CA ARG A 259 -10.04 4.38 -23.00
C ARG A 259 -11.28 5.23 -23.25
N ARG A 260 -11.11 6.52 -23.51
CA ARG A 260 -12.22 7.41 -23.84
C ARG A 260 -12.86 7.04 -25.17
N GLU A 261 -12.07 6.72 -26.19
CA GLU A 261 -12.62 6.30 -27.49
C GLU A 261 -13.31 4.93 -27.42
N LEU A 262 -12.74 3.97 -26.69
CA LEU A 262 -13.39 2.67 -26.42
C LEU A 262 -14.74 2.85 -25.70
N GLN A 263 -14.79 3.71 -24.68
CA GLN A 263 -16.02 4.01 -23.97
C GLN A 263 -17.08 4.68 -24.84
N LYS A 264 -16.68 5.63 -25.69
CA LYS A 264 -17.60 6.31 -26.62
C LYS A 264 -18.23 5.34 -27.62
N ARG A 265 -17.44 4.39 -28.14
CA ARG A 265 -17.91 3.39 -29.12
C ARG A 265 -18.57 2.17 -28.47
N GLY A 266 -18.45 2.00 -27.15
CA GLY A 266 -18.96 0.82 -26.44
C GLY A 266 -18.14 -0.45 -26.72
N GLU A 267 -16.93 -0.30 -27.26
CA GLU A 267 -16.09 -1.39 -27.76
C GLU A 267 -15.02 -1.79 -26.72
N LYS A 268 -14.41 -2.96 -26.93
CA LYS A 268 -13.43 -3.55 -26.01
C LYS A 268 -12.29 -4.18 -26.79
N VAL A 269 -11.10 -4.12 -26.22
CA VAL A 269 -9.90 -4.80 -26.75
C VAL A 269 -9.50 -5.97 -25.84
N LYS A 270 -8.78 -6.95 -26.36
CA LYS A 270 -8.27 -8.07 -25.55
C LYS A 270 -7.20 -7.56 -24.59
N ASN A 271 -7.17 -8.08 -23.36
CA ASN A 271 -6.09 -7.86 -22.41
C ASN A 271 -5.00 -8.95 -22.52
N GLN A 272 -3.97 -8.88 -21.68
CA GLN A 272 -2.87 -9.87 -21.60
C GLN A 272 -3.32 -11.33 -21.44
N LEU A 273 -4.52 -11.54 -20.87
CA LEU A 273 -5.11 -12.86 -20.63
C LEU A 273 -6.17 -13.21 -21.70
N GLY A 274 -6.24 -12.45 -22.80
CA GLY A 274 -7.20 -12.63 -23.88
C GLY A 274 -8.63 -12.17 -23.58
N LYS A 275 -8.90 -11.59 -22.40
CA LYS A 275 -10.25 -11.15 -22.00
C LYS A 275 -10.54 -9.75 -22.52
N ALA A 276 -11.75 -9.54 -23.03
CA ALA A 276 -12.21 -8.23 -23.50
C ALA A 276 -12.28 -7.20 -22.36
N THR A 277 -11.67 -6.03 -22.56
CA THR A 277 -11.64 -4.92 -21.59
C THR A 277 -11.82 -3.57 -22.27
N ASP A 278 -12.55 -2.69 -21.61
CA ASP A 278 -12.71 -1.26 -21.93
C ASP A 278 -11.63 -0.38 -21.25
N LYS A 279 -10.77 -1.00 -20.43
CA LYS A 279 -9.73 -0.32 -19.64
C LYS A 279 -8.33 -0.89 -19.93
N PRO A 280 -7.91 -1.03 -21.20
CA PRO A 280 -6.57 -1.50 -21.52
C PRO A 280 -5.50 -0.57 -20.95
N THR A 281 -4.28 -1.09 -20.80
CA THR A 281 -3.11 -0.25 -20.54
C THR A 281 -2.43 0.06 -21.86
N LEU A 282 -1.94 1.30 -22.04
CA LEU A 282 -1.25 1.66 -23.30
C LEU A 282 0.02 0.81 -23.50
N ARG A 283 0.64 0.37 -22.41
CA ARG A 283 1.73 -0.62 -22.43
C ARG A 283 1.35 -1.89 -23.18
N TRP A 284 0.23 -2.50 -22.79
CA TRP A 284 -0.22 -3.75 -23.41
C TRP A 284 -0.49 -3.54 -24.89
N ILE A 285 -1.12 -2.43 -25.25
CA ILE A 285 -1.38 -2.08 -26.64
C ILE A 285 -0.08 -1.97 -27.44
N PHE A 286 0.94 -1.30 -26.89
CA PHE A 286 2.24 -1.24 -27.55
C PHE A 286 2.91 -2.61 -27.66
N GLN A 287 2.70 -3.54 -26.73
CA GLN A 287 3.16 -4.93 -26.87
C GLN A 287 2.44 -5.66 -28.01
N VAL A 288 1.14 -5.42 -28.21
CA VAL A 288 0.40 -5.97 -29.36
C VAL A 288 0.93 -5.40 -30.68
N LEU A 289 1.35 -4.12 -30.68
CA LEU A 289 1.97 -3.47 -31.83
C LEU A 289 3.46 -3.84 -32.02
N GLN A 290 4.08 -4.60 -31.11
CA GLN A 290 5.45 -5.07 -31.28
C GLN A 290 5.52 -6.10 -32.42
N GLY A 291 6.58 -6.01 -33.22
CA GLY A 291 6.76 -6.89 -34.37
C GLY A 291 6.14 -6.39 -35.67
N ILE A 292 5.60 -5.16 -35.70
CA ILE A 292 5.33 -4.46 -36.96
C ILE A 292 6.67 -4.00 -37.53
N HIS A 293 7.01 -4.48 -38.73
CA HIS A 293 8.30 -4.18 -39.37
C HIS A 293 8.08 -3.48 -40.71
N LEU A 294 8.84 -2.41 -40.97
CA LEU A 294 8.95 -1.81 -42.30
C LEU A 294 10.02 -2.55 -43.08
N VAL A 295 9.61 -3.36 -44.06
CA VAL A 295 10.50 -4.12 -44.93
C VAL A 295 10.62 -3.40 -46.27
N ARG A 296 11.84 -3.32 -46.82
CA ARG A 296 12.05 -2.74 -48.15
C ARG A 296 12.36 -3.87 -49.14
N ILE A 297 11.48 -4.05 -50.12
CA ILE A 297 11.63 -5.05 -51.18
C ILE A 297 11.62 -4.30 -52.51
N HIS A 298 12.64 -4.51 -53.35
CA HIS A 298 12.80 -3.84 -54.65
C HIS A 298 12.64 -2.30 -54.61
N GLY A 299 13.15 -1.65 -53.57
CA GLY A 299 13.06 -0.18 -53.40
C GLY A 299 11.73 0.34 -52.87
N GLN A 300 10.69 -0.50 -52.82
CA GLN A 300 9.39 -0.16 -52.22
C GLN A 300 9.35 -0.58 -50.75
N SER A 301 8.73 0.25 -49.91
CA SER A 301 8.61 -0.03 -48.47
C SER A 301 7.24 -0.62 -48.15
N HIS A 302 7.22 -1.75 -47.47
CA HIS A 302 6.02 -2.52 -47.10
C HIS A 302 5.99 -2.73 -45.59
N LEU A 303 4.80 -2.66 -44.99
CA LEU A 303 4.62 -2.97 -43.57
C LEU A 303 4.25 -4.45 -43.44
N SER A 304 5.03 -5.17 -42.64
CA SER A 304 4.81 -6.57 -42.30
C SER A 304 4.13 -6.69 -40.93
N ASN A 305 3.37 -7.77 -40.73
CA ASN A 305 2.72 -8.14 -39.47
C ASN A 305 1.61 -7.18 -39.00
N LEU A 306 0.91 -6.53 -39.94
CA LEU A 306 -0.36 -5.83 -39.67
C LEU A 306 -1.50 -6.83 -39.68
N THR A 307 -1.81 -7.41 -38.52
CA THR A 307 -2.95 -8.32 -38.35
C THR A 307 -4.27 -7.55 -38.23
N GLU A 308 -5.41 -8.22 -38.44
CA GLU A 308 -6.75 -7.63 -38.24
C GLU A 308 -6.89 -7.04 -36.82
N GLU A 309 -6.39 -7.74 -35.80
CA GLU A 309 -6.41 -7.26 -34.42
C GLU A 309 -5.63 -5.95 -34.24
N ILE A 310 -4.53 -5.76 -34.97
CA ILE A 310 -3.75 -4.51 -34.96
C ILE A 310 -4.52 -3.40 -35.67
N LEU A 311 -5.13 -3.69 -36.82
CA LEU A 311 -5.93 -2.72 -37.57
C LEU A 311 -7.12 -2.23 -36.75
N ASP A 312 -7.84 -3.14 -36.08
CA ASP A 312 -8.93 -2.81 -35.16
C ASP A 312 -8.46 -1.90 -34.03
N ILE A 313 -7.31 -2.22 -33.42
CA ILE A 313 -6.72 -1.40 -32.36
C ILE A 313 -6.37 0.01 -32.88
N LEU A 314 -5.80 0.12 -34.09
CA LEU A 314 -5.37 1.40 -34.67
C LEU A 314 -6.53 2.36 -34.94
N GLN A 315 -7.75 1.86 -35.17
CA GLN A 315 -8.95 2.69 -35.37
C GLN A 315 -9.31 3.54 -34.14
N TYR A 316 -8.85 3.15 -32.95
CA TYR A 316 -9.06 3.91 -31.71
C TYR A 316 -7.98 4.99 -31.48
N PHE A 317 -6.91 4.99 -32.26
CA PHE A 317 -5.88 6.02 -32.20
C PHE A 317 -6.21 7.18 -33.15
N SER A 318 -5.53 8.31 -32.94
CA SER A 318 -5.70 9.49 -33.80
C SER A 318 -5.31 9.21 -35.25
N ILE A 319 -5.85 10.00 -36.19
CA ILE A 319 -5.51 9.93 -37.61
C ILE A 319 -4.00 10.00 -37.87
N TYR A 320 -3.27 10.79 -37.07
CA TYR A 320 -1.82 10.90 -37.16
C TYR A 320 -1.10 9.59 -36.85
N CYS A 321 -1.61 8.83 -35.88
CA CYS A 321 -1.08 7.51 -35.56
C CYS A 321 -1.40 6.51 -36.68
N GLN A 322 -2.62 6.55 -37.22
CA GLN A 322 -3.01 5.67 -38.33
C GLN A 322 -2.17 5.94 -39.59
N ASN A 323 -1.88 7.20 -39.89
CA ASN A 323 -0.99 7.62 -40.98
C ASN A 323 0.44 7.09 -40.80
N TYR A 324 0.94 7.05 -39.56
CA TYR A 324 2.27 6.49 -39.28
C TYR A 324 2.36 5.01 -39.68
N TYR A 325 1.28 4.26 -39.47
CA TYR A 325 1.16 2.87 -39.90
C TYR A 325 0.61 2.71 -41.34
N ARG A 326 0.41 3.81 -42.08
CA ARG A 326 -0.13 3.81 -43.46
C ARG A 326 -1.47 3.06 -43.60
N VAL A 327 -2.32 3.15 -42.58
CA VAL A 327 -3.61 2.45 -42.50
C VAL A 327 -4.80 3.37 -42.86
N SER A 328 -4.58 4.69 -42.92
CA SER A 328 -5.62 5.68 -43.23
C SER A 328 -5.59 6.16 -44.68
#